data_AF-X1RVV4-F1
#
_entry.id   AF-X1RVV4-F1
#
_cell.length_a   1.000
_cell.length_b   1.000
_cell.length_c   1.000
_cell.angle_alpha   90.00
_cell.angle_beta   90.00
_cell.angle_gamma   90.00
#
_symmetry.space_group_name_H-M   'P 1'
#
loop_
_entity.id
_entity.type
_entity.pdbx_description
1 polymer ?
#
loop_
_entity_poly.entity_id
_entity_poly.type
_entity_poly.pdbx_seq_one_letter_code
_entity_poly.pdbx_strand_id
1 'polypeptide(L)' 'IILIKGPMVMKGYYKNENKTKEVIKGDWFNSGDLGRKTYNGKYLQIVG' A
#
# COMPACT_ATOMS: atom_id res chain seq x y z
N ILE A 1 -4.05 3.33 -7.35
CA ILE A 1 -3.74 2.45 -6.19
C ILE A 1 -2.63 3.09 -5.39
N ILE A 2 -2.81 3.19 -4.08
CA ILE A 2 -1.80 3.71 -3.16
C ILE A 2 -0.87 2.56 -2.75
N LEU A 3 0.45 2.78 -2.93
CA LEU A 3 1.49 1.86 -2.48
C LEU A 3 2.29 2.53 -1.36
N ILE A 4 2.59 1.77 -0.31
CA ILE A 4 3.26 2.25 0.89
C ILE A 4 4.55 1.47 1.08
N LYS A 5 5.65 2.17 1.35
CA LYS A 5 6.94 1.59 1.72
C LYS A 5 7.48 2.31 2.95
N GLY A 6 7.89 1.56 3.95
CA GLY A 6 8.47 2.12 5.17
C GLY A 6 8.48 1.11 6.33
N PRO A 7 9.15 1.46 7.45
CA PRO A 7 9.32 0.56 8.59
C PRO A 7 8.00 0.17 9.28
N MET A 8 6.94 0.95 9.05
CA MET A 8 5.61 0.72 9.61
C MET A 8 4.81 -0.35 8.85
N VAL A 9 5.28 -0.78 7.67
CA VAL A 9 4.62 -1.84 6.89
C VAL A 9 4.75 -3.17 7.62
N MET A 10 3.63 -3.89 7.76
CA MET A 10 3.60 -5.22 8.38
C MET A 10 4.48 -6.23 7.62
N LYS A 11 5.00 -7.25 8.31
CA LYS A 11 5.77 -8.34 7.68
C LYS A 11 4.91 -9.27 6.81
N GLY A 12 3.61 -9.23 7.01
CA GLY A 12 2.65 -10.10 6.34
C GLY A 12 1.53 -10.55 7.27
N TYR A 13 0.58 -11.29 6.70
CA TYR A 13 -0.51 -11.90 7.45
C TYR A 13 -0.07 -13.22 8.10
N TYR A 14 -0.44 -13.40 9.37
CA TYR A 14 -0.13 -14.62 10.10
C TYR A 14 -0.71 -15.87 9.43
N LYS A 15 0.13 -16.89 9.18
CA LYS A 15 -0.20 -18.15 8.51
C LYS A 15 -0.89 -18.00 7.14
N ASN A 16 -0.76 -16.85 6.49
CA ASN A 16 -1.35 -16.61 5.18
C ASN A 16 -0.31 -16.00 4.23
N GLU A 17 0.62 -16.84 3.78
CA GLU A 17 1.68 -16.43 2.86
C GLU A 17 1.14 -16.00 1.50
N ASN A 18 0.07 -16.64 1.00
CA ASN A 18 -0.51 -16.31 -0.30
C ASN A 18 -1.03 -14.88 -0.30
N LYS A 19 -1.85 -14.51 0.70
CA LYS A 19 -2.37 -13.14 0.83
C LYS A 19 -1.25 -12.14 1.13
N THR A 20 -0.20 -12.56 1.84
CA THR A 20 1.00 -11.73 2.06
C THR A 20 1.71 -11.40 0.75
N LYS A 21 1.99 -12.41 -0.08
CA LYS A 21 2.68 -12.25 -1.38
C LYS A 21 1.84 -11.48 -2.39
N GLU A 22 0.51 -11.52 -2.27
CA GLU A 22 -0.41 -10.76 -3.12
C GLU A 22 -0.29 -9.25 -2.87
N VAL A 23 -0.25 -8.83 -1.60
CA VAL A 23 -0.29 -7.41 -1.22
C VAL A 23 1.08 -6.80 -0.95
N ILE A 24 2.11 -7.60 -0.66
CA ILE A 24 3.49 -7.15 -0.47
C ILE A 24 4.34 -7.63 -1.64
N LYS A 25 4.83 -6.70 -2.47
CA LYS A 25 5.69 -6.98 -3.62
C LYS A 25 7.02 -6.23 -3.45
N GLY A 26 8.07 -6.98 -3.13
CA GLY A 26 9.32 -6.39 -2.65
C GLY A 26 9.06 -5.62 -1.35
N ASP A 27 9.48 -4.35 -1.29
CA ASP A 27 9.26 -3.49 -0.12
C ASP A 27 7.97 -2.66 -0.19
N TRP A 28 7.11 -2.88 -1.18
CA TRP A 28 5.90 -2.09 -1.39
C TRP A 28 4.66 -2.88 -0.98
N PHE A 29 3.88 -2.28 -0.08
CA PHE A 29 2.57 -2.76 0.34
C PHE A 29 1.47 -2.06 -0.47
N ASN A 30 0.60 -2.86 -1.08
CA ASN A 30 -0.61 -2.41 -1.76
C ASN A 30 -1.75 -2.28 -0.74
N SER A 31 -2.20 -1.05 -0.49
CA SER A 31 -3.29 -0.80 0.47
C SER A 31 -4.67 -1.18 -0.05
N GLY A 32 -4.82 -1.37 -1.37
CA GLY A 32 -6.10 -1.59 -2.03
C GLY A 32 -6.86 -0.29 -2.34
N ASP A 33 -6.45 0.83 -1.76
CA ASP A 33 -7.15 2.11 -1.93
C ASP A 33 -6.81 2.80 -3.25
N LEU A 34 -7.81 3.43 -3.87
CA LEU A 34 -7.57 4.41 -4.92
C LEU A 34 -7.11 5.73 -4.29
N GLY A 35 -6.24 6.43 -5.00
CA GLY A 35 -5.63 7.65 -4.50
C GLY A 35 -5.38 8.61 -5.64
N ARG A 36 -5.62 9.89 -5.37
CA ARG A 36 -5.38 10.99 -6.30
C ARG A 36 -4.39 11.96 -5.69
N LYS A 37 -3.36 12.28 -6.46
CA LYS A 37 -2.44 13.38 -6.15
C LYS A 37 -3.17 14.71 -6.38
N THR A 38 -3.11 15.62 -5.41
CA THR A 38 -3.74 16.94 -5.45
C THR A 38 -2.71 18.04 -5.25
N TYR A 39 -3.07 19.31 -5.51
CA TYR A 39 -2.20 20.48 -5.39
C TYR A 39 -0.81 20.26 -6.02
N ASN A 40 -0.80 19.96 -7.33
CA ASN A 40 0.41 19.65 -8.10
C ASN A 40 1.26 18.52 -7.50
N GLY A 41 0.64 17.56 -6.82
CA GLY A 41 1.31 16.40 -6.24
C GLY A 41 1.81 16.57 -4.82
N LYS A 42 1.54 17.72 -4.18
CA LYS A 42 1.94 17.97 -2.79
C LYS A 42 1.19 17.09 -1.79
N TYR A 43 -0.07 16.78 -2.06
CA TYR A 43 -0.91 15.99 -1.16
C TYR A 43 -1.49 14.76 -1.85
N LEU A 44 -1.83 13.76 -1.06
CA LEU A 44 -2.53 12.56 -1.48
C LEU A 44 -3.93 12.58 -0.85
N GLN A 45 -4.94 12.41 -1.69
CA GLN A 45 -6.32 12.20 -1.27
C GLN A 45 -6.72 10.75 -1.56
N ILE A 46 -7.29 10.06 -0.57
CA ILE A 46 -7.90 8.75 -0.78
C ILE A 46 -9.20 8.95 -1.54
N VAL A 47 -9.40 8.15 -2.58
CA VAL A 47 -10.58 8.18 -3.44
C VAL A 47 -11.22 6.81 -3.37
N GLY A 48 -12.53 6.77 -3.19
CA GLY A 48 -13.33 5.54 -3.32
C GLY A 48 -13.59 5.26 -4.79
#